data_AF-A0A3M2FDA7-F1
#
_entry.id   AF-A0A3M2FDA7-F1
#
_cell.length_a   1.000
_cell.length_b   1.000
_cell.length_c   1.000
_cell.angle_alpha   90.00
_cell.angle_beta   90.00
_cell.angle_gamma   90.00
#
_symmetry.space_group_name_H-M   'P 1'
#
loop_
_entity.id
_entity.type
_entity.pdbx_description
1 polymer ?
#
loop_
_entity_poly.entity_id
_entity_poly.type
_entity_poly.pdbx_seq_one_letter_code
_entity_poly.pdbx_strand_id
1 'polypeptide(L)' 'MKANVGGIDRAIRFLAGAGLLAWGLLGGLAQPWNYVADGVGAVMLLTSLLRFCPLYPLLGINTCGNAR' A
#
# COMPACT_ATOMS: atom_id res chain seq x y z
N MET A 1 19.08 -0.69 -0.69
CA MET A 1 18.04 -1.58 -1.25
C MET A 1 17.66 -1.03 -2.62
N LYS A 2 17.66 -1.85 -3.68
CA LYS A 2 17.30 -1.40 -5.03
C LYS A 2 15.77 -1.26 -5.09
N ALA A 3 15.26 -0.07 -5.35
CA ALA A 3 13.82 0.15 -5.45
C ALA A 3 13.27 -0.65 -6.65
N ASN A 4 12.22 -1.44 -6.44
CA ASN A 4 11.54 -2.21 -7.51
C ASN A 4 10.14 -1.67 -7.84
N VAL A 5 9.62 -0.79 -6.98
CA VAL A 5 8.26 -0.25 -7.07
C VAL A 5 8.33 1.13 -7.72
N GLY A 6 7.76 1.29 -8.91
CA GLY A 6 7.65 2.59 -9.57
C GLY A 6 6.68 3.54 -8.86
N GLY A 7 6.71 4.81 -9.27
CA GLY A 7 5.86 5.85 -8.68
C GLY A 7 4.36 5.54 -8.74
N ILE A 8 3.91 4.85 -9.80
CA ILE A 8 2.50 4.50 -10.03
C ILE A 8 2.03 3.44 -9.03
N ASP A 9 2.73 2.31 -8.89
CA ASP A 9 2.38 1.27 -7.91
C ASP A 9 2.37 1.80 -6.48
N ARG A 10 3.32 2.68 -6.16
CA ARG A 10 3.39 3.35 -4.86
C ARG A 10 2.18 4.25 -4.64
N ALA A 11 1.81 5.04 -5.65
CA ALA A 11 0.63 5.90 -5.56
C ALA A 11 -0.65 5.07 -5.40
N ILE A 12 -0.82 3.98 -6.16
CA ILE A 12 -1.99 3.11 -6.05
C ILE A 12 -2.09 2.49 -4.65
N ARG A 13 -1.00 1.90 -4.13
CA ARG A 13 -1.00 1.31 -2.77
C ARG A 13 -1.19 2.35 -1.67
N PHE A 14 -0.59 3.53 -1.83
CA PHE A 14 -0.75 4.61 -0.87
C PHE A 14 -2.20 5.14 -0.87
N LEU A 15 -2.78 5.38 -2.04
CA LEU A 15 -4.17 5.83 -2.19
C LEU A 15 -5.16 4.78 -1.69
N ALA A 16 -4.95 3.50 -2.01
CA ALA A 16 -5.79 2.41 -1.51
C ALA A 16 -5.68 2.27 0.01
N GLY A 17 -4.47 2.26 0.57
CA GLY A 17 -4.25 2.16 2.01
C GLY A 17 -4.78 3.36 2.79
N ALA A 18 -4.52 4.57 2.30
CA ALA A 18 -5.04 5.82 2.89
C ALA A 18 -6.56 5.89 2.80
N GLY A 19 -7.14 5.47 1.67
CA GLY A 19 -8.58 5.40 1.48
C GLY A 19 -9.24 4.40 2.43
N LEU A 20 -8.65 3.21 2.61
CA LEU A 20 -9.16 2.20 3.53
C LEU A 20 -9.12 2.67 4.99
N LEU A 21 -8.00 3.28 5.40
CA LEU A 21 -7.85 3.87 6.73
C LEU A 21 -8.81 5.03 6.97
N ALA A 22 -8.94 5.94 6.01
CA ALA A 22 -9.89 7.05 6.14
C ALA A 22 -11.33 6.51 6.25
N TRP A 23 -11.68 5.49 5.47
CA TRP A 23 -13.00 4.88 5.49
C TRP A 23 -13.30 4.15 6.82
N GLY A 24 -12.32 3.43 7.38
CA GLY A 24 -12.47 2.78 8.69
C GLY A 24 -12.59 3.78 9.84
N LEU A 25 -11.73 4.82 9.87
CA LEU A 25 -11.76 5.88 10.88
C LEU A 25 -13.02 6.75 10.84
N LEU A 26 -13.58 6.99 9.65
CA LEU A 26 -14.84 7.75 9.49
C LEU A 26 -16.09 6.94 9.84
N GLY A 27 -15.93 5.69 10.31
CA GLY A 27 -17.05 4.83 10.68
C GLY A 27 -17.78 4.23 9.49
N GLY A 28 -17.11 4.13 8.33
CA GLY A 28 -17.67 3.51 7.12
C GLY A 28 -17.91 2.00 7.23
N LEU A 29 -17.46 1.37 8.32
CA LEU A 29 -17.75 -0.03 8.68
C LEU A 29 -18.21 -0.14 10.13
N ALA A 30 -19.10 -1.10 10.39
CA ALA A 30 -19.49 -1.47 11.75
C ALA A 30 -18.35 -2.21 12.47
N GLN A 31 -18.29 -2.07 13.80
CA GLN A 31 -17.39 -2.88 14.62
C GLN A 31 -17.74 -4.37 14.53
N PRO A 32 -16.72 -5.27 14.47
CA PRO A 32 -15.28 -5.01 14.55
C PRO A 32 -14.58 -4.79 13.20
N TRP A 33 -15.34 -4.73 12.11
CA TRP A 33 -14.79 -4.72 10.74
C TRP A 33 -14.05 -3.41 10.42
N ASN A 34 -14.37 -2.31 11.12
CA ASN A 34 -13.59 -1.07 11.08
C ASN A 34 -12.12 -1.28 11.49
N TYR A 35 -11.87 -1.95 12.61
CA TYR A 35 -10.51 -2.22 13.09
C TYR A 35 -9.72 -3.11 12.13
N VAL A 36 -10.40 -4.07 11.50
CA VAL A 36 -9.78 -4.92 10.47
C VAL A 36 -9.42 -4.07 9.25
N ALA A 37 -10.32 -3.22 8.77
CA ALA A 37 -10.06 -2.32 7.65
C ALA A 37 -8.92 -1.33 7.95
N ASP A 38 -8.90 -0.74 9.15
CA ASP A 38 -7.83 0.16 9.59
C ASP A 38 -6.48 -0.58 9.65
N GLY A 39 -6.46 -1.80 10.18
CA GLY A 39 -5.27 -2.65 10.21
C GLY A 39 -4.73 -2.97 8.81
N VAL A 40 -5.60 -3.36 7.88
CA VAL A 40 -5.23 -3.63 6.49
C VAL A 40 -4.71 -2.37 5.80
N GLY A 41 -5.39 -1.23 5.97
CA GLY A 41 -4.96 0.04 5.39
C GLY A 41 -3.61 0.51 5.93
N ALA A 42 -3.35 0.34 7.23
CA ALA A 42 -2.06 0.64 7.85
C ALA A 42 -0.92 -0.21 7.28
N VAL A 43 -1.14 -1.52 7.10
CA VAL A 43 -0.15 -2.42 6.48
C VAL A 43 0.11 -2.02 5.02
N MET A 44 -0.92 -1.65 4.27
CA MET A 44 -0.79 -1.21 2.88
C MET A 44 0.00 0.11 2.78
N LEU A 45 -0.21 1.04 3.70
CA LEU A 45 0.58 2.27 3.80
C LEU A 45 2.04 2.00 4.16
N LEU A 46 2.28 1.19 5.19
CA LEU A 46 3.63 0.85 5.62
C LEU A 46 4.43 0.18 4.51
N THR A 47 3.81 -0.76 3.79
CA THR A 47 4.43 -1.42 2.63
C THR A 47 4.70 -0.45 1.46
N SER A 48 3.85 0.57 1.25
CA SER A 48 4.08 1.62 0.25
C SER A 48 5.23 2.59 0.61
N LEU A 49 5.47 2.81 1.91
CA LEU A 49 6.53 3.67 2.45
C LEU A 49 7.92 3.07 2.30
N LEU A 50 8.05 1.75 2.46
CA LEU A 50 9.33 1.04 2.38
C LEU A 50 9.94 1.03 0.96
N ARG A 51 9.25 1.55 -0.07
CA ARG A 51 9.70 1.64 -1.49
C ARG A 51 10.22 0.30 -2.07
N PHE A 52 9.89 -0.80 -1.40
CA PHE A 52 10.35 -2.13 -1.70
C PHE A 52 9.22 -3.10 -1.32
N CYS A 53 8.50 -3.58 -2.33
CA CYS A 53 7.58 -4.70 -2.13
C CYS A 53 8.40 -5.98 -2.25
N PRO A 54 8.59 -6.79 -1.20
CA PRO A 54 9.43 -8.00 -1.24
C PRO A 54 8.86 -9.09 -2.14
N LEU A 55 7.58 -9.02 -2.52
CA LEU A 55 6.94 -9.98 -3.42
C LEU A 55 7.35 -9.78 -4.90
N TYR A 56 7.65 -8.56 -5.31
CA TYR A 56 8.02 -8.22 -6.69
C TYR A 56 9.38 -8.79 -7.14
N PRO A 57 10.44 -8.77 -6.30
CA PRO A 57 11.68 -9.47 -6.56
C PRO A 57 11.49 -10.99 -6.66
N LEU A 58 10.57 -11.56 -5.86
CA LEU A 58 10.22 -12.99 -5.96
C LEU A 58 9.50 -13.33 -7.27
N LEU A 59 8.72 -12.39 -7.81
CA LEU A 59 8.01 -12.55 -9.08
C LEU A 59 8.81 -12.02 -10.29
N GLY A 60 10.03 -11.49 -10.09
CA GLY A 60 10.85 -10.90 -11.14
C GLY A 60 10.32 -9.59 -11.75
N ILE A 61 9.31 -8.97 -11.12
CA ILE A 61 8.65 -7.76 -11.64
C ILE A 61 9.37 -6.52 -11.11
N ASN A 62 9.77 -5.61 -12.00
CA ASN A 62 10.21 -4.26 -11.66
C ASN A 62 9.28 -3.26 -12.35
N THR A 63 8.49 -2.52 -11.57
CA THR A 63 7.62 -1.46 -12.12
C THR A 63 8.25 -0.08 -12.04
N CYS A 64 9.55 -0.01 -11.76
CA CYS A 64 10.38 1.17 -12.02
C CYS A 64 10.40 1.49 -13.53
N GLY A 65 9.29 1.98 -14.05
CA GLY A 65 9.23 2.65 -15.34
C GLY A 65 9.95 3.97 -15.23
N ASN A 66 11.04 4.11 -15.98
CA ASN A 66 11.77 5.36 -16.19
C ASN A 66 11.96 6.24 -14.95
N ALA A 67 12.85 5.85 -14.06
CA ALA A 67 13.67 6.86 -13.39
C ALA A 67 14.88 7.09 -14.31
N ARG A 68 14.75 8.10 -15.19
CA ARG A 68 15.92 8.84 -15.65
C ARG A 68 16.59 9.49 -14.43
#